data_AF-A0A956VAQ2-F1
#
_entry.id   AF-A0A956VAQ2-F1
#
_cell.length_a   1.000
_cell.length_b   1.000
_cell.length_c   1.000
_cell.angle_alpha   90.00
_cell.angle_beta   90.00
_cell.angle_gamma   90.00
#
_symmetry.space_group_name_H-M   'P 1'
#
loop_
_entity.id
_entity.type
_entity.pdbx_description
1 polymer ?
#
loop_
_entity_poly.entity_id
_entity_poly.type
_entity_poly.pdbx_seq_one_letter_code
_entity_poly.pdbx_strand_id
1 'polypeptide(L)'
;MLDLIALAAAVQQRWSARPSAKAQGYIGQFFETSLLKTKISAKVQGNHGVYRVSLALRGSELEARCSCYIGADGYCHHAEALAHSFLSQPEMFREQKEVKAEKIRTLDDLEAYLQGITLDELLKQLKAKGISQKALAKSIGMSTQHLAAVKSSELKNRYFHELGATKLACLWVLEHLTKA
;
A
#
# COMPACT_ATOMS: atom_id res chain seq x y z
N MET A 1 -11.24 -5.93 14.50
CA MET A 1 -11.70 -7.34 14.55
C MET A 1 -12.56 -7.70 13.34
N LEU A 2 -13.64 -6.97 13.02
CA LEU A 2 -14.48 -7.23 11.84
C LEU A 2 -13.71 -7.13 10.51
N ASP A 3 -12.86 -6.10 10.36
CA ASP A 3 -12.04 -5.91 9.15
C ASP A 3 -11.09 -7.08 8.88
N LEU A 4 -10.50 -7.64 9.93
CA LEU A 4 -9.61 -8.79 9.84
C LEU A 4 -10.35 -10.05 9.39
N ILE A 5 -11.55 -10.29 9.96
CA ILE A 5 -12.41 -11.42 9.59
C ILE A 5 -12.85 -11.29 8.13
N ALA A 6 -13.27 -10.09 7.70
CA ALA A 6 -13.66 -9.85 6.32
C ALA A 6 -12.49 -10.06 5.34
N LEU A 7 -11.29 -9.57 5.68
CA LEU A 7 -10.10 -9.79 4.87
C LEU A 7 -9.75 -11.29 4.80
N ALA A 8 -9.73 -12.00 5.92
CA ALA A 8 -9.43 -13.43 5.96
C ALA A 8 -10.44 -14.23 5.13
N ALA A 9 -11.74 -13.93 5.23
CA ALA A 9 -12.78 -14.56 4.43
C ALA A 9 -12.55 -14.33 2.92
N ALA A 10 -12.26 -13.09 2.51
CA ALA A 10 -11.99 -12.76 1.11
C ALA A 10 -10.71 -13.46 0.59
N VAL A 11 -9.65 -13.51 1.41
CA VAL A 11 -8.41 -14.21 1.08
C VAL A 11 -8.66 -15.71 0.93
N GLN A 12 -9.40 -16.32 1.85
CA GLN A 12 -9.76 -17.74 1.81
C GLN A 12 -10.64 -18.08 0.61
N GLN A 13 -11.55 -17.19 0.22
CA GLN A 13 -12.40 -17.37 -0.96
C GLN A 13 -11.57 -17.36 -2.24
N ARG A 14 -10.60 -16.43 -2.37
CA ARG A 14 -9.77 -16.29 -3.56
C ARG A 14 -8.69 -17.36 -3.67
N TRP A 15 -8.08 -17.76 -2.55
CA TRP A 15 -7.02 -18.79 -2.47
C TRP A 15 -7.48 -19.96 -1.61
N SER A 16 -8.58 -20.60 -2.04
CA SER A 16 -9.15 -21.77 -1.37
C SER A 16 -8.41 -23.07 -1.67
N ALA A 17 -7.70 -23.14 -2.79
CA ALA A 17 -6.92 -24.29 -3.20
C ALA A 17 -5.65 -24.44 -2.36
N ARG A 18 -5.02 -25.62 -2.44
CA ARG A 18 -3.67 -25.81 -1.89
C ARG A 18 -2.68 -24.88 -2.61
N PRO A 19 -1.65 -24.35 -1.90
CA PRO A 19 -0.65 -23.50 -2.52
C PRO A 19 0.05 -24.20 -3.68
N SER A 20 0.35 -23.45 -4.74
CA SER A 20 1.19 -23.95 -5.83
C SER A 20 2.61 -24.30 -5.34
N ALA A 21 3.29 -25.22 -6.05
CA ALA A 21 4.67 -25.61 -5.73
C ALA A 21 5.63 -24.40 -5.71
N LYS A 22 5.36 -23.38 -6.53
CA LYS A 22 6.16 -22.14 -6.55
C LYS A 22 5.87 -21.24 -5.35
N ALA A 23 4.63 -21.18 -4.87
CA ALA A 23 4.28 -20.40 -3.69
C ALA A 23 4.80 -21.04 -2.39
N GLN A 24 4.85 -22.38 -2.34
CA GLN A 24 5.24 -23.13 -1.14
C GLN A 24 6.58 -22.66 -0.54
N GLY A 25 7.57 -22.35 -1.39
CA GLY A 25 8.89 -21.90 -0.95
C GLY A 25 8.93 -20.52 -0.27
N TYR A 26 7.85 -19.73 -0.38
CA TYR A 26 7.77 -18.38 0.19
C TYR A 26 6.84 -18.29 1.40
N ILE A 27 6.05 -19.32 1.68
CA ILE A 27 5.11 -19.30 2.82
C ILE A 27 5.90 -19.19 4.13
N GLY A 28 5.51 -18.23 4.97
CA GLY A 28 6.18 -17.94 6.24
C GLY A 28 7.52 -17.19 6.11
N GLN A 29 7.98 -16.87 4.89
CA GLN A 29 9.26 -16.18 4.64
C GLN A 29 9.12 -14.64 4.56
N PHE A 30 7.97 -14.11 4.97
CA PHE A 30 7.66 -12.69 4.89
C PHE A 30 8.22 -11.92 6.09
N PHE A 31 8.77 -10.73 5.83
CA PHE A 31 9.27 -9.81 6.84
C PHE A 31 8.72 -8.39 6.60
N GLU A 32 8.92 -7.49 7.57
CA GLU A 32 8.27 -6.16 7.55
C GLU A 32 6.76 -6.25 7.28
N THR A 33 6.12 -7.19 7.97
CA THR A 33 4.69 -7.47 7.88
C THR A 33 3.89 -6.40 8.59
N SER A 34 2.80 -5.99 7.95
CA SER A 34 1.87 -4.98 8.47
C SER A 34 0.45 -5.36 8.15
N LEU A 35 -0.45 -5.06 9.08
CA LEU A 35 -1.89 -5.08 8.92
C LEU A 35 -2.41 -3.66 9.17
N LEU A 36 -3.11 -3.10 8.19
CA LEU A 36 -3.78 -1.81 8.33
C LEU A 36 -5.21 -1.95 7.80
N LYS A 37 -6.19 -1.95 8.70
CA LYS A 37 -7.62 -2.20 8.39
C LYS A 37 -7.78 -3.50 7.60
N THR A 38 -8.29 -3.42 6.38
CA THR A 38 -8.52 -4.54 5.46
C THR A 38 -7.38 -4.76 4.48
N LYS A 39 -6.15 -4.35 4.82
CA LYS A 39 -4.95 -4.51 4.00
C LYS A 39 -3.82 -5.15 4.80
N ILE A 40 -3.20 -6.18 4.23
CA ILE A 40 -1.90 -6.68 4.68
C ILE A 40 -0.81 -6.34 3.68
N SER A 41 0.38 -6.02 4.16
CA SER A 41 1.57 -5.83 3.32
C SER A 41 2.78 -6.48 3.97
N ALA A 42 3.71 -6.96 3.15
CA ALA A 42 4.97 -7.51 3.61
C ALA A 42 6.04 -7.43 2.52
N LYS A 43 7.28 -7.75 2.91
CA LYS A 43 8.39 -7.98 2.01
C LYS A 43 8.80 -9.45 2.00
N VAL A 44 9.35 -9.90 0.88
CA VAL A 44 9.90 -11.25 0.73
C VAL A 44 11.12 -11.20 -0.18
N GLN A 45 12.14 -12.01 0.12
CA GLN A 45 13.28 -12.20 -0.77
C GLN A 45 12.86 -13.05 -1.95
N GLY A 46 12.96 -12.51 -3.17
CA GLY A 46 12.73 -13.26 -4.40
C GLY A 46 13.98 -13.33 -5.29
N ASN A 47 13.81 -13.87 -6.49
CA ASN A 47 14.91 -14.16 -7.41
C ASN A 47 15.70 -12.93 -7.88
N HIS A 48 15.06 -11.76 -7.96
CA HIS A 48 15.70 -10.51 -8.41
C HIS A 48 15.73 -9.44 -7.31
N GLY A 49 15.80 -9.87 -6.05
CA GLY A 49 15.84 -8.97 -4.89
C GLY A 49 14.56 -9.01 -4.06
N VAL A 50 14.41 -8.01 -3.20
CA VAL A 50 13.29 -7.92 -2.27
C VAL A 50 12.04 -7.40 -2.97
N TYR A 51 10.96 -8.17 -2.91
CA TYR A 51 9.65 -7.76 -3.41
C TYR A 51 8.74 -7.29 -2.29
N ARG A 52 7.95 -6.26 -2.57
CA ARG A 52 6.87 -5.78 -1.71
C ARG A 52 5.54 -6.33 -2.22
N VAL A 53 4.81 -6.98 -1.34
CA VAL A 53 3.57 -7.69 -1.65
C VAL A 53 2.47 -7.17 -0.74
N SER A 54 1.26 -7.00 -1.26
CA SER A 54 0.11 -6.61 -0.46
C SER A 54 -1.18 -7.23 -0.97
N LEU A 55 -2.10 -7.51 -0.03
CA LEU A 55 -3.49 -7.89 -0.28
C LEU A 55 -4.38 -6.86 0.39
N ALA A 56 -5.36 -6.32 -0.32
CA ALA A 56 -6.27 -5.31 0.19
C ALA A 56 -7.70 -5.61 -0.24
N LEU A 57 -8.62 -5.69 0.71
CA LEU A 57 -10.05 -5.78 0.42
C LEU A 57 -10.62 -4.36 0.27
N ARG A 58 -11.08 -4.04 -0.94
CA ARG A 58 -11.75 -2.78 -1.29
C ARG A 58 -13.21 -3.06 -1.63
N GLY A 59 -14.13 -2.70 -0.72
CA GLY A 59 -15.52 -3.12 -0.84
C GLY A 59 -15.63 -4.64 -0.79
N SER A 60 -16.12 -5.25 -1.87
CA SER A 60 -16.20 -6.71 -2.02
C SER A 60 -15.03 -7.32 -2.83
N GLU A 61 -14.13 -6.52 -3.37
CA GLU A 61 -13.05 -6.98 -4.24
C GLU A 61 -11.72 -7.10 -3.49
N LEU A 62 -11.09 -8.28 -3.55
CA LEU A 62 -9.76 -8.49 -3.02
C LEU A 62 -8.72 -8.15 -4.08
N GLU A 63 -8.01 -7.04 -3.90
CA GLU A 63 -6.87 -6.66 -4.72
C GLU A 63 -5.58 -7.31 -4.23
N ALA A 64 -4.74 -7.74 -5.16
CA ALA A 64 -3.41 -8.26 -4.87
C ALA A 64 -2.39 -7.46 -5.68
N ARG A 65 -1.28 -7.07 -5.05
CA ARG A 65 -0.20 -6.32 -5.71
C ARG A 65 1.14 -6.87 -5.28
N CYS A 66 2.03 -7.04 -6.24
CA CYS A 66 3.42 -7.41 -5.96
C CYS A 66 4.34 -6.61 -6.88
N SER A 67 5.47 -6.16 -6.32
CA SER A 67 6.47 -5.40 -7.07
C SER A 67 7.31 -6.26 -8.02
N CYS A 68 7.13 -7.59 -8.03
CA CYS A 68 7.77 -8.45 -9.02
C CYS A 68 7.21 -8.18 -10.42
N TYR A 69 7.96 -8.56 -11.46
CA TYR A 69 7.59 -8.28 -12.85
C TYR A 69 6.30 -9.00 -13.29
N ILE A 70 5.93 -10.11 -12.64
CA ILE A 70 4.71 -10.88 -12.92
C ILE A 70 3.49 -10.29 -12.20
N GLY A 71 3.66 -9.84 -10.96
CA GLY A 71 2.57 -9.58 -10.03
C GLY A 71 1.88 -8.22 -10.17
N ALA A 72 2.16 -7.49 -11.25
CA ALA A 72 1.52 -6.20 -11.51
C ALA A 72 0.00 -6.33 -11.75
N ASP A 73 -0.42 -7.45 -12.35
CA ASP A 73 -1.80 -7.69 -12.80
C ASP A 73 -2.62 -8.58 -11.84
N GLY A 74 -2.19 -8.69 -10.58
CA GLY A 74 -3.05 -9.22 -9.52
C GLY A 74 -2.93 -10.71 -9.22
N TYR A 75 -1.98 -11.42 -9.81
CA TYR A 75 -1.62 -12.78 -9.35
C TYR A 75 -0.14 -13.08 -9.57
N CYS A 76 0.54 -13.52 -8.52
CA CYS A 76 1.87 -14.14 -8.58
C CYS A 76 2.02 -15.09 -7.40
N HIS A 77 3.01 -15.99 -7.46
CA HIS A 77 3.26 -16.94 -6.37
C HIS A 77 3.61 -16.27 -5.04
N HIS A 78 4.14 -15.04 -5.05
CA HIS A 78 4.35 -14.28 -3.80
C HIS A 78 3.03 -13.80 -3.19
N ALA A 79 2.05 -13.39 -4.00
CA ALA A 79 0.74 -12.97 -3.51
C ALA A 79 -0.05 -14.16 -2.95
N GLU A 80 0.00 -15.29 -3.65
CA GLU A 80 -0.53 -16.57 -3.16
C GLU A 80 0.16 -17.00 -1.85
N ALA A 81 1.49 -16.95 -1.78
CA ALA A 81 2.22 -17.28 -0.56
C ALA A 81 1.89 -16.33 0.60
N LEU A 82 1.69 -15.03 0.32
CA LEU A 82 1.27 -14.06 1.33
C LEU A 82 -0.12 -14.40 1.87
N ALA A 83 -1.06 -14.76 0.99
CA ALA A 83 -2.40 -15.21 1.37
C ALA A 83 -2.34 -16.41 2.32
N HIS A 84 -1.59 -17.46 1.97
CA HIS A 84 -1.45 -18.64 2.82
C HIS A 84 -0.69 -18.36 4.11
N SER A 85 0.31 -17.48 4.09
CA SER A 85 1.01 -17.05 5.31
C SER A 85 0.06 -16.33 6.26
N PHE A 86 -0.78 -15.44 5.75
CA PHE A 86 -1.79 -14.74 6.54
C PHE A 86 -2.86 -15.67 7.12
N LEU A 87 -3.34 -16.64 6.34
CA LEU A 87 -4.34 -17.60 6.82
C LEU A 87 -3.78 -18.57 7.87
N SER A 88 -2.49 -18.93 7.78
CA SER A 88 -1.87 -19.90 8.70
C SER A 88 -1.23 -19.27 9.93
N GLN A 89 -0.70 -18.05 9.81
CA GLN A 89 0.04 -17.34 10.86
C GLN A 89 -0.38 -15.86 10.89
N PRO A 90 -1.66 -15.53 11.14
CA PRO A 90 -2.14 -14.14 11.13
C PRO A 90 -1.40 -13.24 12.13
N GLU A 91 -0.90 -13.81 13.24
CA GLU A 91 -0.14 -13.11 14.28
C GLU A 91 1.21 -12.55 13.81
N MET A 92 1.75 -13.03 12.68
CA MET A 92 2.96 -12.45 12.10
C MET A 92 2.71 -11.03 11.58
N PHE A 93 1.46 -10.66 11.31
CA PHE A 93 1.10 -9.34 10.77
C PHE A 93 0.83 -8.34 11.89
N ARG A 94 1.74 -7.37 12.03
CA ARG A 94 1.63 -6.37 13.08
C ARG A 94 0.58 -5.33 12.71
N GLU A 95 -0.43 -5.18 13.56
CA GLU A 95 -1.43 -4.14 13.40
C GLU A 95 -0.77 -2.76 13.49
N GLN A 96 -0.95 -1.95 12.46
CA GLN A 96 -0.52 -0.58 12.41
C GLN A 96 -1.65 0.33 12.87
N LYS A 97 -1.35 1.22 13.81
CA LYS A 97 -2.29 2.27 14.23
C LYS A 97 -2.45 3.27 13.10
N GLU A 98 -3.70 3.54 12.74
CA GLU A 98 -4.00 4.66 11.86
C GLU A 98 -3.69 5.97 12.59
N VAL A 99 -2.73 6.72 12.05
CA VAL A 99 -2.46 8.08 12.48
C VAL A 99 -3.35 9.00 11.65
N LYS A 100 -3.99 9.97 12.31
CA LYS A 100 -4.71 11.06 11.63
C LYS A 100 -3.78 12.25 11.43
N ALA A 101 -3.96 13.01 10.36
CA ALA A 101 -3.10 14.17 10.04
C ALA A 101 -3.00 15.14 11.23
N GLU A 102 -4.12 15.43 11.90
CA GLU A 102 -4.18 16.39 13.01
C GLU A 102 -3.46 15.90 14.28
N LYS A 103 -3.08 14.61 14.32
CA LYS A 103 -2.41 13.96 15.45
C LYS A 103 -0.91 13.76 15.23
N ILE A 104 -0.36 14.14 14.08
CA ILE A 104 1.08 14.08 13.82
C ILE A 104 1.80 15.05 14.76
N ARG A 105 2.70 14.55 15.61
CA ARG A 105 3.52 15.35 16.53
C ARG A 105 5.02 15.03 16.43
N THR A 106 5.35 13.85 15.92
CA THR A 106 6.71 13.34 15.78
C THR A 106 7.00 12.87 14.36
N LEU A 107 8.26 12.60 14.03
CA LEU A 107 8.64 11.99 12.75
C LEU A 107 8.10 10.57 12.61
N ASP A 108 7.99 9.83 13.72
CA ASP A 108 7.42 8.48 13.73
C ASP A 108 5.92 8.52 13.40
N ASP A 109 5.18 9.50 13.94
CA ASP A 109 3.78 9.71 13.59
C ASP A 109 3.62 10.06 12.10
N LEU A 110 4.53 10.88 11.58
CA LEU A 110 4.55 11.29 10.18
C LEU A 110 4.82 10.08 9.27
N GLU A 111 5.81 9.26 9.61
CA GLU A 111 6.11 8.03 8.87
C GLU A 111 4.89 7.09 8.88
N ALA A 112 4.30 6.85 10.04
CA ALA A 112 3.12 6.01 10.17
C ALA A 112 1.92 6.55 9.37
N TYR A 113 1.69 7.87 9.39
CA TYR A 113 0.67 8.51 8.56
C TYR A 113 0.92 8.30 7.06
N LEU A 114 2.15 8.57 6.60
CA LEU A 114 2.52 8.44 5.19
C LEU A 114 2.49 7.00 4.68
N GLN A 115 2.74 6.02 5.55
CA GLN A 115 2.57 4.60 5.24
C GLN A 115 1.07 4.23 5.13
N GLY A 116 0.22 4.87 5.92
CA GLY A 116 -1.22 4.61 5.97
C GLY A 116 -2.05 5.23 4.84
N ILE A 117 -1.53 6.24 4.16
CA ILE A 117 -2.22 6.95 3.06
C ILE A 117 -1.50 6.79 1.73
N THR A 118 -2.24 6.66 0.62
CA THR A 118 -1.65 6.63 -0.72
C THR A 118 -1.55 8.04 -1.32
N LEU A 119 -0.65 8.22 -2.28
CA LEU A 119 -0.58 9.45 -3.07
C LEU A 119 -1.88 9.68 -3.86
N ASP A 120 -2.53 8.62 -4.35
CA ASP A 120 -3.83 8.75 -5.02
C ASP A 120 -4.91 9.34 -4.09
N GLU A 121 -4.91 8.94 -2.81
CA GLU A 121 -5.85 9.47 -1.82
C GLU A 121 -5.56 10.94 -1.48
N LEU A 122 -4.29 11.30 -1.27
CA LEU A 122 -3.89 12.69 -1.07
C LEU A 122 -4.27 13.58 -2.26
N LEU A 123 -4.08 13.10 -3.49
CA LEU A 123 -4.47 13.82 -4.70
C LEU A 123 -5.99 13.99 -4.82
N LYS A 124 -6.79 13.00 -4.38
CA LYS A 124 -8.26 13.14 -4.31
C LYS A 124 -8.67 14.18 -3.29
N GLN A 125 -8.04 14.22 -2.11
CA GLN A 125 -8.31 15.23 -1.10
C GLN A 125 -7.97 16.64 -1.60
N LEU A 126 -6.85 16.80 -2.30
CA LEU A 126 -6.48 18.06 -2.95
C LEU A 126 -7.53 18.47 -4.00
N LYS A 127 -7.97 17.54 -4.84
CA LYS A 127 -9.02 17.79 -5.85
C LYS A 127 -10.33 18.24 -5.20
N ALA A 128 -10.73 17.62 -4.09
CA ALA A 128 -11.92 18.02 -3.33
C ALA A 128 -11.84 19.45 -2.78
N LYS A 129 -10.62 19.99 -2.63
CA LYS A 129 -10.33 21.37 -2.24
C LYS A 129 -10.01 22.29 -3.43
N GLY A 130 -10.33 21.86 -4.65
CA GLY A 130 -10.13 22.65 -5.88
C GLY A 130 -8.70 22.67 -6.42
N ILE A 131 -7.77 21.93 -5.81
CA ILE A 131 -6.37 21.88 -6.23
C ILE A 131 -6.18 20.72 -7.21
N SER A 132 -5.93 21.06 -8.48
CA SER A 132 -5.72 20.06 -9.52
C SER A 132 -4.34 19.39 -9.43
N GLN A 133 -4.24 18.15 -9.90
CA GLN A 133 -2.96 17.44 -10.03
C GLN A 133 -1.94 18.22 -10.87
N LYS A 134 -2.41 18.94 -11.91
CA LYS A 134 -1.56 19.80 -12.75
C LYS A 134 -0.99 20.99 -11.96
N ALA A 135 -1.80 21.63 -11.12
CA ALA A 135 -1.37 22.74 -10.29
C ALA A 135 -0.33 22.31 -9.26
N LEU A 136 -0.57 21.20 -8.56
CA LEU A 136 0.39 20.62 -7.61
C LEU A 136 1.70 20.25 -8.32
N ALA A 137 1.63 19.50 -9.43
CA ALA A 137 2.83 19.08 -10.15
C ALA A 137 3.70 20.28 -10.54
N LYS A 138 3.07 21.34 -11.07
CA LYS A 138 3.75 22.59 -11.41
C LYS A 138 4.39 23.25 -10.18
N SER A 139 3.71 23.30 -9.04
CA SER A 139 4.21 24.00 -7.84
C SER A 139 5.40 23.29 -7.20
N ILE A 140 5.51 21.97 -7.35
CA ILE A 140 6.62 21.16 -6.81
C ILE A 140 7.70 20.85 -7.86
N GLY A 141 7.64 21.50 -9.03
CA GLY A 141 8.68 21.38 -10.06
C GLY A 141 8.68 20.06 -10.84
N MET A 142 7.55 19.35 -10.93
CA MET A 142 7.44 18.10 -11.69
C MET A 142 6.38 18.15 -12.80
N SER A 143 6.53 17.29 -13.81
CA SER A 143 5.50 17.14 -14.84
C SER A 143 4.29 16.36 -14.30
N THR A 144 3.11 16.58 -14.88
CA THR A 144 1.91 15.81 -14.50
C THR A 144 2.07 14.32 -14.84
N GLN A 145 2.79 14.00 -15.92
CA GLN A 145 3.11 12.65 -16.32
C GLN A 145 4.00 11.95 -15.29
N HIS A 146 5.02 12.65 -14.78
CA HIS A 146 5.91 12.12 -13.74
C HIS A 146 5.15 11.86 -12.44
N LEU A 147 4.30 12.80 -12.00
CA LEU A 147 3.43 12.61 -10.85
C LEU A 147 2.50 11.39 -11.02
N ALA A 148 1.95 11.18 -12.22
CA ALA A 148 1.15 10.01 -12.53
C ALA A 148 1.97 8.70 -12.48
N ALA A 149 3.24 8.74 -12.90
CA ALA A 149 4.15 7.59 -12.82
C ALA A 149 4.51 7.24 -11.36
N VAL A 150 4.77 8.24 -10.51
CA VAL A 150 5.00 8.05 -9.06
C VAL A 150 3.79 7.37 -8.43
N LYS A 151 2.58 7.91 -8.70
CA LYS A 151 1.32 7.36 -8.23
C LYS A 151 1.08 5.92 -8.69
N SER A 152 1.28 5.64 -9.98
CA SER A 152 1.12 4.30 -10.53
C SER A 152 2.11 3.29 -9.94
N SER A 153 3.35 3.74 -9.68
CA SER A 153 4.40 2.92 -9.09
C SER A 153 4.03 2.52 -7.66
N GLU A 154 3.56 3.47 -6.85
CA GLU A 154 3.11 3.17 -5.49
C GLU A 154 1.98 2.13 -5.48
N LEU A 155 0.96 2.30 -6.32
CA LEU A 155 -0.18 1.36 -6.40
C LEU A 155 0.25 -0.06 -6.83
N LYS A 156 1.41 -0.18 -7.49
CA LYS A 156 2.01 -1.45 -7.90
C LYS A 156 3.10 -1.94 -6.92
N ASN A 157 3.18 -1.36 -5.72
CA ASN A 157 4.21 -1.63 -4.71
C ASN A 157 5.66 -1.40 -5.21
N ARG A 158 5.86 -0.65 -6.30
CA ARG A 158 7.19 -0.36 -6.84
C ARG A 158 7.81 0.81 -6.09
N TYR A 159 9.12 0.74 -5.88
CA TYR A 159 9.87 1.82 -5.23
C TYR A 159 9.93 3.05 -6.13
N PHE A 160 9.70 4.22 -5.53
CA PHE A 160 9.93 5.51 -6.16
C PHE A 160 10.52 6.43 -5.09
N HIS A 161 11.77 6.85 -5.27
CA HIS A 161 12.53 7.58 -4.25
C HIS A 161 11.88 8.88 -3.81
N GLU A 162 11.15 9.54 -4.71
CA GLU A 162 10.47 10.81 -4.45
C GLU A 162 9.07 10.63 -3.83
N LEU A 163 8.57 9.41 -3.66
CA LEU A 163 7.20 9.16 -3.18
C LEU A 163 6.94 9.83 -1.83
N GLY A 164 7.86 9.68 -0.88
CA GLY A 164 7.75 10.31 0.45
C GLY A 164 7.70 11.83 0.35
N ALA A 165 8.64 12.44 -0.36
CA ALA A 165 8.68 13.89 -0.59
C ALA A 165 7.41 14.41 -1.29
N THR A 166 6.90 13.65 -2.27
CA THR A 166 5.69 14.01 -3.01
C THR A 166 4.45 13.99 -2.11
N LYS A 167 4.31 12.97 -1.25
CA LYS A 167 3.23 12.90 -0.27
C LYS A 167 3.33 14.02 0.77
N LEU A 168 4.53 14.32 1.23
CA LEU A 168 4.78 15.45 2.15
C LEU A 168 4.35 16.78 1.52
N ALA A 169 4.68 17.00 0.25
CA ALA A 169 4.23 18.21 -0.44
C ALA A 169 2.70 18.28 -0.55
N CYS A 170 2.03 17.15 -0.82
CA CYS A 170 0.56 17.11 -0.80
C CYS A 170 0.01 17.46 0.59
N LEU A 171 0.58 16.89 1.65
CA LEU A 171 0.15 17.13 3.03
C LEU A 171 0.32 18.60 3.41
N TRP A 172 1.48 19.20 3.11
CA TRP A 172 1.74 20.61 3.36
C TRP A 172 0.68 21.50 2.69
N VAL A 173 0.37 21.22 1.42
CA VAL A 173 -0.67 21.96 0.68
C VAL A 173 -2.05 21.78 1.31
N LEU A 174 -2.42 20.56 1.71
CA LEU A 174 -3.69 20.27 2.39
C LEU A 174 -3.83 21.03 3.71
N GLU A 175 -2.74 21.22 4.45
CA GLU A 175 -2.75 21.93 5.73
C GLU A 175 -2.78 23.46 5.58
N HIS A 176 -2.08 24.00 4.57
CA HIS A 176 -1.78 25.43 4.50
C HIS A 176 -2.64 26.19 3.48
N LEU A 177 -3.10 25.54 2.40
CA LEU A 177 -3.89 26.21 1.36
C LEU A 177 -5.40 26.05 1.53
N THR A 178 -5.84 25.60 2.72
CA THR A 178 -7.25 25.28 3.02
C THR A 178 -7.89 26.19 4.06
N LYS A 179 -7.22 27.29 4.43
CA LYS A 179 -7.74 28.33 5.33
C LYS A 179 -8.06 29.65 4.59
N ALA A 180 -8.68 29.57 3.41
CA ALA A 180 -9.27 30.75 2.76
C ALA A 180 -10.79 30.65 2.83
#